data_AF-A0A645BBE1-F1
#
_entry.id   AF-A0A645BBE1-F1
#
_cell.length_a   1.000
_cell.length_b   1.000
_cell.length_c   1.000
_cell.angle_alpha   90.00
_cell.angle_beta   90.00
_cell.angle_gamma   90.00
#
_symmetry.space_group_name_H-M   'P 1'
#
loop_
_entity.id
_entity.type
_entity.pdbx_description
1 polymer ?
#
loop_
_entity_poly.entity_id
_entity_poly.type
_entity_poly.pdbx_seq_one_letter_code
_entity_poly.pdbx_strand_id
1 'polypeptide(L)'
;MEESSDVLTELKNVVNINGLSMSDAERMERIDKAYSSVLNYRNLVAYYTRKNISVSYLRAKKINDTDRVMALYGNANDRYW
;
A
#
# COMPACT_ATOMS: atom_id res chain seq x y z
N MET A 1 -3.01 10.72 8.91
CA MET A 1 -4.38 10.53 8.39
C MET A 1 -4.73 11.59 7.34
N GLU A 2 -4.23 12.83 7.47
CA GLU A 2 -4.31 13.85 6.40
C GLU A 2 -3.66 13.38 5.08
N GLU A 3 -2.41 12.91 5.09
CA GLU A 3 -1.71 12.53 3.84
C GLU A 3 -2.43 11.41 3.05
N SER A 4 -3.01 10.43 3.74
CA SER A 4 -3.83 9.39 3.11
C SER A 4 -5.14 9.91 2.52
N SER A 5 -5.69 10.97 3.11
CA SER A 5 -6.92 11.63 2.63
C SER A 5 -6.66 12.45 1.37
N ASP A 6 -5.50 13.11 1.29
CA ASP A 6 -5.10 13.90 0.13
C ASP A 6 -4.92 13.03 -1.12
N VAL A 7 -4.31 11.86 -1.00
CA VAL A 7 -4.18 10.97 -2.17
C VAL A 7 -5.47 10.26 -2.54
N LEU A 8 -6.34 9.96 -1.58
CA LEU A 8 -7.71 9.51 -1.90
C LEU A 8 -8.50 10.57 -2.68
N THR A 9 -8.29 11.85 -2.36
CA THR A 9 -8.89 12.98 -3.07
C THR A 9 -8.30 13.13 -4.47
N GLU A 10 -6.99 12.95 -4.61
CA GLU A 10 -6.30 13.01 -5.89
C GLU A 10 -6.70 11.85 -6.82
N LEU A 11 -6.84 10.63 -6.29
CA LEU A 11 -7.40 9.47 -7.00
C LEU A 11 -8.83 9.74 -7.48
N LYS A 12 -9.70 10.30 -6.64
CA LYS A 12 -11.08 10.67 -7.01
C LYS A 12 -11.12 11.66 -8.17
N ASN A 13 -10.19 12.61 -8.22
CA ASN A 13 -10.09 13.58 -9.33
C ASN A 13 -9.62 12.94 -10.64
N VAL A 14 -8.86 11.84 -10.59
CA VAL A 14 -8.50 11.06 -11.79
C VAL A 14 -9.71 10.30 -12.35
N VAL A 15 -10.61 9.79 -11.49
CA VAL A 15 -11.80 9.03 -11.92
C VAL A 15 -12.98 9.93 -12.33
N ASN A 16 -12.99 11.20 -11.90
CA ASN A 16 -14.08 12.13 -12.23
C ASN A 16 -13.86 12.78 -13.61
N ILE A 17 -14.13 11.98 -14.65
CA ILE A 17 -14.06 12.32 -16.09
C ILE A 17 -15.27 13.18 -16.49
N ASN A 18 -15.62 14.20 -15.72
CA ASN A 18 -16.70 15.09 -16.12
C ASN A 18 -16.14 16.23 -16.99
N GLY A 19 -16.00 15.95 -18.29
CA GLY A 19 -16.44 16.89 -19.33
C GLY A 19 -15.41 17.70 -20.12
N LEU A 20 -14.12 17.36 -20.16
CA LEU A 20 -13.16 18.09 -21.00
C LEU A 20 -12.34 17.15 -21.88
N SER A 21 -12.25 17.48 -23.17
CA SER A 21 -11.47 16.76 -24.17
C SER A 21 -9.98 16.77 -23.78
N MET A 22 -9.51 15.71 -23.11
CA MET A 22 -8.07 15.50 -22.90
C MET A 22 -7.42 15.04 -24.19
N SER A 23 -6.25 15.60 -24.47
CA SER A 23 -5.30 14.98 -25.38
C SER A 23 -4.71 13.70 -24.78
N ASP A 24 -4.18 12.83 -25.64
CA ASP A 24 -3.52 11.60 -25.18
C ASP A 24 -2.34 11.87 -24.23
N ALA A 25 -1.63 12.99 -24.40
CA ALA A 25 -0.53 13.39 -23.53
C ALA A 25 -1.02 13.68 -22.09
N GLU A 26 -2.06 14.49 -21.94
CA GLU A 26 -2.65 14.81 -20.63
C GLU A 26 -3.22 13.57 -19.94
N ARG A 27 -3.78 12.65 -20.71
CA ARG A 27 -4.26 11.36 -20.20
C ARG A 27 -3.12 10.51 -19.64
N MET A 28 -1.99 10.43 -20.36
CA MET A 28 -0.82 9.67 -19.90
C MET A 28 -0.18 10.28 -18.66
N GLU A 29 -0.04 11.61 -18.59
CA GLU A 29 0.51 12.30 -17.42
C GLU A 29 -0.31 12.01 -16.16
N ARG A 30 -1.64 12.01 -16.25
CA ARG A 30 -2.52 11.66 -15.13
C ARG A 30 -2.37 10.21 -14.70
N ILE A 31 -2.24 9.28 -15.64
CA ILE A 31 -2.01 7.86 -15.36
C ILE A 31 -0.69 7.67 -14.61
N ASP A 32 0.39 8.29 -15.08
CA ASP A 32 1.72 8.17 -14.48
C ASP A 32 1.75 8.74 -13.05
N LYS A 33 1.06 9.87 -12.85
CA LYS A 33 0.90 10.46 -11.51
C LYS A 33 0.14 9.53 -10.56
N ALA A 34 -1.01 8.99 -11.01
CA ALA A 34 -1.79 8.06 -10.21
C ALA A 34 -1.00 6.77 -9.88
N TYR A 35 -0.32 6.20 -10.88
CA TYR A 35 0.53 5.03 -10.70
C TYR A 35 1.64 5.27 -9.69
N SER A 36 2.36 6.39 -9.82
CA SER A 36 3.47 6.74 -8.92
C SER A 36 2.99 6.92 -7.48
N SER A 37 1.86 7.59 -7.28
CA SER A 37 1.24 7.74 -5.95
C SER A 37 0.86 6.37 -5.36
N VAL A 38 0.12 5.54 -6.09
CA VAL A 38 -0.30 4.21 -5.63
C VAL A 38 0.90 3.31 -5.32
N LEU A 39 1.94 3.34 -6.16
CA LEU A 39 3.16 2.58 -5.95
C LEU A 39 3.87 3.00 -4.66
N ASN A 40 3.96 4.31 -4.39
CA ASN A 40 4.54 4.80 -3.15
C ASN A 40 3.77 4.33 -1.91
N TYR A 41 2.43 4.44 -1.91
CA TYR A 41 1.61 3.91 -0.81
C TYR A 41 1.75 2.41 -0.62
N ARG A 42 1.71 1.64 -1.72
CA ARG A 42 1.92 0.19 -1.70
C ARG A 42 3.25 -0.14 -1.04
N ASN A 43 4.32 0.57 -1.40
CA ASN A 43 5.65 0.36 -0.84
C ASN A 43 5.71 0.70 0.65
N LEU A 44 5.07 1.80 1.07
CA LEU A 44 5.01 2.21 2.47
C LEU A 44 4.24 1.20 3.33
N VAL A 45 3.07 0.77 2.87
CA VAL A 45 2.25 -0.24 3.54
C VAL A 45 2.99 -1.58 3.63
N ALA A 46 3.63 -2.02 2.55
CA ALA A 46 4.41 -3.24 2.54
C ALA A 46 5.59 -3.17 3.52
N TYR A 47 6.29 -2.03 3.58
CA TYR A 47 7.39 -1.80 4.53
C TYR A 47 6.93 -1.88 5.99
N TYR A 48 5.89 -1.13 6.36
CA TYR A 48 5.42 -1.12 7.76
C TYR A 48 4.76 -2.44 8.16
N THR A 49 4.10 -3.13 7.23
CA THR A 49 3.64 -4.50 7.45
C THR A 49 4.83 -5.43 7.75
N ARG A 50 5.95 -5.30 7.00
CA ARG A 50 7.15 -6.17 7.18
C ARG A 50 7.75 -5.93 8.54
N LYS A 51 7.93 -4.65 8.88
CA LYS A 51 8.46 -4.23 10.16
C LYS A 51 7.61 -4.73 11.33
N ASN A 52 6.29 -4.58 11.26
CA ASN A 52 5.40 -4.97 12.34
C ASN A 52 5.38 -6.48 12.55
N ILE A 53 5.38 -7.27 11.47
CA ILE A 53 5.48 -8.74 11.55
C ILE A 53 6.81 -9.14 12.20
N SER A 54 7.93 -8.54 11.77
CA SER A 54 9.24 -8.80 12.37
C SER A 54 9.29 -8.48 13.86
N VAL A 55 8.73 -7.35 14.29
CA VAL A 55 8.63 -6.99 15.71
C VAL A 55 7.74 -7.97 16.48
N SER A 56 6.59 -8.37 15.92
CA SER A 56 5.68 -9.35 16.52
C SER A 56 6.38 -10.70 16.71
N TYR A 57 7.16 -11.14 15.72
CA TYR A 57 7.92 -12.37 15.79
C TYR A 57 8.98 -12.33 16.89
N LEU A 58 9.73 -11.23 17.02
CA LEU A 58 10.71 -11.06 18.10
C LEU A 58 10.06 -11.07 19.49
N ARG A 59 8.88 -10.44 19.64
CA ARG A 59 8.12 -10.46 20.89
C ARG A 59 7.61 -11.85 21.23
N ALA A 60 7.06 -12.57 20.25
CA ALA A 60 6.62 -13.95 20.40
C ALA A 60 7.76 -14.89 20.78
N LYS A 61 8.94 -14.72 20.18
CA LYS A 61 10.15 -15.47 20.54
C LYS A 61 10.54 -15.29 22.02
N LYS A 62 10.33 -14.09 22.57
CA LYS A 62 10.62 -13.81 24.00
C LYS A 62 9.69 -14.57 24.96
N ILE A 63 8.46 -14.89 24.53
CA ILE A 63 7.46 -15.60 25.34
C ILE A 63 7.21 -17.04 24.87
N ASN A 64 8.04 -17.55 23.95
CA ASN A 64 7.91 -18.87 23.33
C ASN A 64 6.56 -19.13 22.63
N ASP A 65 6.00 -18.11 21.95
CA ASP A 65 4.70 -18.16 21.24
C ASP A 65 4.86 -17.88 19.72
N THR A 66 5.95 -18.37 19.12
CA THR A 66 6.26 -18.10 17.70
C THR A 66 5.28 -18.75 16.74
N ASP A 67 4.74 -19.91 17.11
CA ASP A 67 3.86 -20.70 16.23
C ASP A 67 2.55 -19.96 15.94
N ARG A 68 2.01 -19.27 16.95
CA ARG A 68 0.82 -18.42 16.78
C ARG A 68 1.06 -17.28 15.80
N VAL A 69 2.21 -16.62 15.87
CA VAL A 69 2.56 -15.52 14.95
C VAL A 69 2.76 -16.04 13.53
N MET A 70 3.39 -17.20 13.37
CA MET A 70 3.57 -17.82 12.06
C MET A 70 2.24 -18.25 11.44
N ALA A 71 1.31 -18.79 12.24
CA ALA A 71 -0.04 -19.13 11.78
C ALA A 71 -0.86 -17.89 11.37
N LEU A 72 -0.70 -16.77 12.09
CA LEU A 72 -1.45 -15.53 11.82
C LEU A 72 -1.03 -14.87 10.49
N TYR A 73 0.27 -14.87 10.18
CA TYR A 73 0.81 -14.17 9.00
C TYR A 73 1.12 -15.08 7.81
N GLY A 74 0.91 -16.40 7.96
CA GLY A 74 1.14 -17.39 6.92
C GLY A 74 2.61 -17.64 6.58
N ASN A 75 2.81 -18.59 5.67
CA ASN A 75 4.12 -19.04 5.20
C ASN A 75 4.75 -17.93 4.35
N ALA A 76 6.09 -17.85 4.27
CA ALA A 76 6.75 -16.86 3.42
C ALA A 76 6.29 -16.90 1.94
N ASN A 77 5.81 -18.06 1.47
CA ASN A 77 5.33 -18.31 0.13
C ASN A 77 3.86 -17.87 -0.13
N ASP A 78 3.06 -17.62 0.91
CA ASP A 78 1.64 -17.23 0.79
C ASP A 78 1.43 -15.71 0.88
N ARG A 79 2.52 -14.95 0.87
CA ARG A 79 2.55 -13.53 1.23
C ARG A 79 2.60 -12.65 -0.04
N TYR A 80 1.45 -12.06 -0.40
CA TYR A 80 1.26 -11.22 -1.61
C TYR A 80 1.75 -9.76 -1.48
N TRP A 81 2.67 -9.46 -0.55
CA TRP A 81 3.06 -8.10 -0.17
C TRP A 81 4.55 -7.81 -0.37
#